data_AF-A0A9D1RF55-F1
#
_entry.id   AF-A0A9D1RF55-F1
#
_cell.length_a   1.000
_cell.length_b   1.000
_cell.length_c   1.000
_cell.angle_alpha   90.00
_cell.angle_beta   90.00
_cell.angle_gamma   90.00
#
_symmetry.space_group_name_H-M   'P 1'
#
loop_
_entity.id
_entity.type
_entity.pdbx_description
1 polymer ?
#
loop_
_entity_poly.entity_id
_entity_poly.type
_entity_poly.pdbx_seq_one_letter_code
_entity_poly.pdbx_strand_id
1 'polypeptide(L)'
;MKTLIRSLAVMLLSLVMLFTAFPVTASAQTDGFEPRLTSPSRSNPYYNRELNVYSQTGYGMPNCVAYVFGRIYEITGEKPLITRGSAGDWWFINKNNGYYEYGQEPQLGAVACWSNHVAVVEEIDGNTVTASQSHWGGNYFDTTVFESGTDRYGQTFYGYIYMSSNYLEQLEEEKIQDIKTRLAEKAQGMSSVAPAEKKSPEFTQVSLFYQQEEVLINSEMLKNALGENG
;
A
#
# COMPACT_ATOMS: atom_id res chain seq x y z
N MET A 1 -36.53 -11.59 26.64
CA MET A 1 -35.06 -11.36 26.75
C MET A 1 -34.22 -12.28 25.86
N LYS A 2 -34.35 -13.61 25.93
CA LYS A 2 -33.51 -14.54 25.13
C LYS A 2 -33.60 -14.36 23.60
N THR A 3 -34.74 -13.94 23.06
CA THR A 3 -34.96 -13.70 21.62
C THR A 3 -34.39 -12.35 21.14
N LEU A 4 -34.46 -11.31 21.97
CA LEU A 4 -33.91 -9.98 21.69
C LEU A 4 -32.37 -9.99 21.71
N ILE A 5 -31.76 -10.72 22.65
CA ILE A 5 -30.30 -10.89 22.74
C ILE A 5 -29.76 -11.66 21.52
N ARG A 6 -30.50 -12.68 21.05
CA ARG A 6 -30.18 -13.38 19.79
C ARG A 6 -30.31 -12.47 18.56
N SER A 7 -31.34 -11.62 18.50
CA SER A 7 -31.53 -10.68 17.39
C SER A 7 -30.45 -9.59 17.35
N LEU A 8 -30.01 -9.10 18.51
CA LEU A 8 -28.92 -8.13 18.60
C LEU A 8 -27.57 -8.74 18.24
N ALA A 9 -27.32 -9.98 18.67
CA ALA A 9 -26.11 -10.73 18.30
C ALA A 9 -26.05 -11.01 16.79
N VAL A 10 -27.17 -11.37 16.16
CA VAL A 10 -27.24 -11.58 14.70
C VAL A 10 -27.07 -10.28 13.92
N MET A 11 -27.66 -9.17 14.38
CA MET A 11 -27.43 -7.85 13.76
C MET A 11 -25.98 -7.39 13.87
N LEU A 12 -25.33 -7.60 15.02
CA LEU A 12 -23.92 -7.27 15.22
C LEU A 12 -23.02 -8.13 14.31
N LEU A 13 -23.32 -9.43 14.18
CA LEU A 13 -22.59 -10.33 13.30
C LEU A 13 -22.75 -9.96 11.81
N SER A 14 -23.96 -9.55 11.40
CA SER A 14 -24.21 -9.07 10.03
C SER A 14 -23.54 -7.73 9.74
N LEU A 15 -23.45 -6.84 10.72
CA LEU A 15 -22.76 -5.55 10.58
C LEU A 15 -21.23 -5.74 10.48
N VAL A 16 -20.67 -6.70 11.22
CA VAL A 16 -19.26 -7.07 11.13
C VAL A 16 -18.93 -7.69 9.76
N MET A 17 -19.81 -8.54 9.20
CA MET A 17 -19.63 -9.07 7.83
C MET A 17 -19.74 -7.98 6.74
N LEU A 18 -20.51 -6.92 6.96
CA LEU A 18 -20.61 -5.77 6.05
C LEU A 18 -19.32 -4.93 6.02
N PHE A 19 -18.52 -4.90 7.09
CA PHE A 19 -17.22 -4.24 7.10
C PHE A 19 -16.09 -5.08 6.48
N THR A 20 -16.23 -6.40 6.38
CA THR A 20 -15.25 -7.28 5.71
C THR A 20 -15.46 -7.41 4.20
N ALA A 21 -16.59 -6.92 3.66
CA ALA A 21 -16.98 -7.11 2.26
C ALA A 21 -16.65 -5.94 1.34
N PHE A 22 -16.15 -4.82 1.88
CA PHE A 22 -15.57 -3.76 1.07
C PHE A 22 -14.05 -3.89 1.17
N PRO A 23 -13.35 -4.32 0.10
CA PRO A 23 -11.95 -3.95 0.00
C PRO A 23 -11.95 -2.42 -0.01
N VAL A 24 -11.54 -1.82 1.09
CA VAL A 24 -11.03 -0.46 1.06
C VAL A 24 -9.78 -0.58 0.20
N THR A 25 -9.95 -0.42 -1.11
CA THR A 25 -8.85 -0.09 -2.00
C THR A 25 -8.45 1.33 -1.63
N ALA A 26 -7.76 1.45 -0.50
CA ALA A 26 -6.78 2.49 -0.37
C ALA A 26 -5.82 2.23 -1.53
N SER A 27 -5.86 3.08 -2.54
CA SER A 27 -4.71 3.27 -3.40
C SER A 27 -3.59 3.69 -2.45
N ALA A 28 -2.82 2.70 -1.99
CA ALA A 28 -1.59 2.95 -1.26
C ALA A 28 -0.61 3.52 -2.28
N GLN A 29 -0.84 4.77 -2.69
CA GLN A 29 0.23 5.58 -3.26
C GLN A 29 1.21 5.75 -2.11
N THR A 30 2.17 4.83 -2.03
CA THR A 30 3.26 4.95 -1.07
C THR A 30 3.97 6.24 -1.41
N ASP A 31 3.86 7.22 -0.53
CA ASP A 31 4.51 8.51 -0.67
C ASP A 31 6.00 8.20 -0.94
N GLY A 32 6.52 8.48 -2.15
CA GLY A 32 7.92 8.18 -2.54
C GLY A 32 8.10 7.11 -3.61
N PHE A 33 7.05 6.38 -4.02
CA PHE A 33 7.06 5.59 -5.25
C PHE A 33 6.44 6.40 -6.38
N GLU A 34 7.20 6.63 -7.45
CA GLU A 34 6.73 7.33 -8.64
C GLU A 34 6.47 6.33 -9.77
N PRO A 35 5.22 6.08 -10.18
CA PRO A 35 4.88 5.15 -11.26
C PRO A 35 5.56 5.51 -12.58
N ARG A 36 6.13 4.52 -13.26
CA ARG A 36 6.69 4.70 -14.61
C ARG A 36 5.65 4.35 -15.67
N LEU A 37 4.97 5.37 -16.15
CA LEU A 37 4.00 5.27 -17.25
C LEU A 37 4.57 5.70 -18.62
N THR A 38 5.84 6.08 -18.66
CA THR A 38 6.52 6.53 -19.88
C THR A 38 7.91 5.91 -20.03
N SER A 39 8.36 5.82 -21.28
CA SER A 39 9.64 5.18 -21.63
C SER A 39 10.82 5.84 -20.89
N PRO A 40 11.75 5.04 -20.33
CA PRO A 40 13.00 5.59 -19.81
C PRO A 40 13.85 6.15 -20.96
N SER A 41 14.68 7.15 -20.65
CA SER A 41 15.67 7.65 -21.60
C SER A 41 16.68 6.57 -21.95
N ARG A 42 17.08 6.48 -23.22
CA ARG A 42 18.16 5.59 -23.68
C ARG A 42 19.52 5.95 -23.09
N SER A 43 19.71 7.21 -22.67
CA SER A 43 20.91 7.67 -21.99
C SER A 43 20.94 7.31 -20.50
N ASN A 44 19.83 6.84 -19.92
CA ASN A 44 19.81 6.47 -18.50
C ASN A 44 20.71 5.23 -18.27
N PRO A 45 21.72 5.33 -17.38
CA PRO A 45 22.72 4.28 -17.18
C PRO A 45 22.12 2.95 -16.70
N TYR A 46 20.98 2.99 -15.99
CA TYR A 46 20.28 1.79 -15.52
C TYR A 46 19.70 0.95 -16.66
N TYR A 47 19.55 1.50 -17.86
CA TYR A 47 18.96 0.82 -19.01
C TYR A 47 19.96 0.59 -20.17
N ASN A 48 21.24 0.96 -19.99
CA ASN A 48 22.28 0.84 -21.01
C ASN A 48 23.53 0.13 -20.47
N ARG A 49 24.59 0.04 -21.29
CA ARG A 49 25.82 -0.72 -20.95
C ARG A 49 26.60 -0.17 -19.76
N GLU A 50 26.30 1.02 -19.28
CA GLU A 50 27.01 1.62 -18.15
C GLU A 50 26.75 0.82 -16.87
N LEU A 51 25.48 0.59 -16.51
CA LEU A 51 25.12 -0.11 -15.27
C LEU A 51 24.26 -1.37 -15.47
N ASN A 52 23.62 -1.53 -16.63
CA ASN A 52 22.74 -2.68 -16.87
C ASN A 52 23.54 -3.92 -17.33
N VAL A 53 23.54 -4.97 -16.51
CA VAL A 53 24.29 -6.22 -16.77
C VAL A 53 23.82 -6.95 -18.03
N TYR A 54 22.53 -6.86 -18.36
CA TYR A 54 22.00 -7.47 -19.59
C TYR A 54 22.47 -6.69 -20.81
N SER A 55 22.46 -5.36 -20.75
CA SER A 55 23.04 -4.53 -21.81
C SER A 55 24.54 -4.78 -21.99
N GLN A 56 25.28 -4.96 -20.91
CA GLN A 56 26.72 -5.27 -20.95
C GLN A 56 27.03 -6.61 -21.63
N THR A 57 26.11 -7.57 -21.56
CA THR A 57 26.26 -8.93 -22.10
C THR A 57 25.57 -9.16 -23.44
N GLY A 58 25.00 -8.11 -24.05
CA GLY A 58 24.35 -8.17 -25.37
C GLY A 58 22.86 -8.50 -25.34
N TYR A 59 22.25 -8.57 -24.15
CA TYR A 59 20.83 -8.83 -23.93
C TYR A 59 20.06 -7.60 -23.42
N GLY A 60 20.55 -6.40 -23.74
CA GLY A 60 19.97 -5.14 -23.29
C GLY A 60 18.58 -4.84 -23.86
N MET A 61 18.10 -3.62 -23.59
CA MET A 61 16.83 -3.13 -24.12
C MET A 61 16.79 -3.17 -25.67
N PRO A 62 15.68 -3.58 -26.31
CA PRO A 62 14.40 -3.98 -25.73
C PRO A 62 14.42 -5.44 -25.23
N ASN A 63 14.16 -5.65 -23.93
CA ASN A 63 14.14 -6.96 -23.26
C ASN A 63 13.48 -6.81 -21.88
N CYS A 64 12.56 -7.70 -21.52
CA CYS A 64 11.84 -7.64 -20.24
C CYS A 64 12.78 -7.67 -19.03
N VAL A 65 13.77 -8.57 -19.00
CA VAL A 65 14.71 -8.66 -17.86
C VAL A 65 15.66 -7.47 -17.80
N ALA A 66 16.07 -6.92 -18.94
CA ALA A 66 16.91 -5.71 -18.98
C ALA A 66 16.14 -4.50 -18.46
N TYR A 67 14.86 -4.38 -18.84
CA TYR A 67 13.99 -3.32 -18.37
C TYR A 67 13.75 -3.40 -16.87
N VAL A 68 13.30 -4.55 -16.38
CA VAL A 68 13.01 -4.77 -14.95
C VAL A 68 14.27 -4.53 -14.13
N PHE A 69 15.43 -5.03 -14.56
CA PHE A 69 16.70 -4.75 -13.88
C PHE A 69 16.95 -3.24 -13.75
N GLY A 70 16.78 -2.49 -14.85
CA GLY A 70 16.96 -1.05 -14.84
C GLY A 70 15.93 -0.31 -13.98
N ARG A 71 14.67 -0.74 -14.00
CA ARG A 71 13.58 -0.12 -13.25
C ARG A 71 13.73 -0.34 -11.74
N ILE A 72 14.09 -1.54 -11.31
CA ILE A 72 14.38 -1.81 -9.89
C ILE A 72 15.60 -1.01 -9.42
N TYR A 73 16.66 -0.92 -10.24
CA TYR A 73 17.82 -0.08 -9.93
C TYR A 73 17.44 1.41 -9.84
N GLU A 74 16.56 1.87 -10.72
CA GLU A 74 16.04 3.24 -10.68
C GLU A 74 15.23 3.54 -9.42
N ILE A 75 14.37 2.61 -8.97
CA ILE A 75 13.54 2.79 -7.78
C ILE A 75 14.42 2.80 -6.52
N THR A 76 15.30 1.82 -6.39
CA THR A 76 16.02 1.56 -5.13
C THR A 76 17.34 2.32 -5.03
N GLY A 77 17.91 2.77 -6.16
CA GLY A 77 19.27 3.27 -6.22
C GLY A 77 20.34 2.18 -6.06
N GLU A 78 19.95 0.91 -5.96
CA GLU A 78 20.84 -0.21 -5.71
C GLU A 78 20.79 -1.26 -6.84
N LYS A 79 21.95 -1.86 -7.12
CA LYS A 79 22.05 -2.89 -8.15
C LYS A 79 21.25 -4.12 -7.73
N PRO A 80 20.31 -4.63 -8.56
CA PRO A 80 19.59 -5.87 -8.27
C PRO A 80 20.52 -7.07 -8.04
N LEU A 81 20.18 -7.92 -7.07
CA LEU A 81 20.93 -9.14 -6.74
C LEU A 81 20.81 -10.19 -7.86
N ILE A 82 19.67 -10.24 -8.55
CA ILE A 82 19.45 -11.10 -9.71
C ILE A 82 20.08 -10.45 -10.94
N THR A 83 21.25 -10.95 -11.35
CA THR A 83 22.09 -10.35 -12.41
C THR A 83 22.18 -11.20 -13.68
N ARG A 84 21.40 -12.28 -13.77
CA ARG A 84 21.40 -13.23 -14.89
C ARG A 84 20.06 -13.95 -15.02
N GLY A 85 19.91 -14.70 -16.10
CA GLY A 85 18.75 -15.54 -16.38
C GLY A 85 17.72 -14.85 -17.28
N SER A 86 16.84 -15.66 -17.84
CA SER A 86 15.64 -15.23 -18.55
C SER A 86 14.51 -14.92 -17.57
N ALA A 87 13.38 -14.45 -18.07
CA ALA A 87 12.28 -13.97 -17.24
C ALA A 87 11.77 -15.01 -16.22
N GLY A 88 11.43 -16.23 -16.65
CA GLY A 88 10.98 -17.28 -15.74
C GLY A 88 12.08 -17.73 -14.76
N ASP A 89 13.36 -17.61 -15.15
CA ASP A 89 14.48 -17.97 -14.28
C ASP A 89 14.56 -17.05 -13.06
N TRP A 90 14.12 -15.79 -13.16
CA TRP A 90 14.17 -14.84 -12.02
C TRP A 90 13.41 -15.36 -10.81
N TRP A 91 12.24 -15.98 -11.01
CA TRP A 91 11.48 -16.59 -9.93
C TRP A 91 12.29 -17.66 -9.20
N PHE A 92 12.87 -18.59 -9.94
CA PHE A 92 13.61 -19.71 -9.35
C PHE A 92 14.98 -19.27 -8.79
N ILE A 93 15.67 -18.35 -9.45
CA ILE A 93 16.92 -17.75 -8.95
C ILE A 93 16.64 -17.06 -7.62
N ASN A 94 15.57 -16.26 -7.52
CA ASN A 94 15.20 -15.62 -6.27
C ASN A 94 14.97 -16.64 -5.16
N LYS A 95 14.08 -17.61 -5.41
CA LYS A 95 13.71 -18.64 -4.43
C LYS A 95 14.90 -19.48 -3.96
N ASN A 96 15.77 -19.87 -4.88
CA ASN A 96 16.90 -20.75 -4.57
C ASN A 96 18.00 -20.04 -3.78
N ASN A 97 18.13 -18.72 -3.91
CA ASN A 97 19.17 -17.94 -3.23
C ASN A 97 18.64 -17.14 -2.03
N GLY A 98 17.32 -17.01 -1.88
CA GLY A 98 16.72 -16.20 -0.82
C GLY A 98 17.08 -14.72 -0.94
N TYR A 99 17.12 -14.16 -2.16
CA TYR A 99 17.54 -12.78 -2.38
C TYR A 99 16.50 -11.75 -1.93
N TYR A 100 15.23 -12.00 -2.24
CA TYR A 100 14.11 -11.13 -1.93
C TYR A 100 12.92 -11.96 -1.46
N GLU A 101 12.08 -11.36 -0.63
CA GLU A 101 10.76 -11.89 -0.32
C GLU A 101 9.92 -12.03 -1.61
N TYR A 102 9.01 -12.98 -1.60
CA TYR A 102 8.17 -13.28 -2.75
C TYR A 102 6.82 -13.85 -2.31
N GLY A 103 5.78 -13.63 -3.11
CA GLY A 103 4.42 -14.00 -2.75
C GLY A 103 3.45 -13.95 -3.92
N GLN A 104 2.16 -13.94 -3.61
CA GLN A 104 1.06 -13.92 -4.58
C GLN A 104 0.30 -12.58 -4.59
N GLU A 105 0.55 -11.72 -3.61
CA GLU A 105 -0.10 -10.42 -3.53
C GLU A 105 0.70 -9.35 -4.29
N PRO A 106 0.04 -8.50 -5.10
CA PRO A 106 0.72 -7.41 -5.79
C PRO A 106 1.15 -6.33 -4.79
N GLN A 107 2.33 -5.74 -5.03
CA GLN A 107 2.85 -4.59 -4.28
C GLN A 107 3.52 -3.62 -5.26
N LEU A 108 3.47 -2.31 -4.97
CA LEU A 108 4.15 -1.30 -5.79
C LEU A 108 5.66 -1.59 -5.85
N GLY A 109 6.24 -1.47 -7.04
CA GLY A 109 7.65 -1.78 -7.28
C GLY A 109 8.00 -3.28 -7.26
N ALA A 110 7.04 -4.18 -7.01
CA ALA A 110 7.27 -5.61 -7.14
C ALA A 110 7.44 -6.03 -8.61
N VAL A 111 8.13 -7.15 -8.82
CA VAL A 111 8.27 -7.76 -10.15
C VAL A 111 7.25 -8.87 -10.29
N ALA A 112 6.26 -8.67 -11.16
CA ALA A 112 5.34 -9.71 -11.58
C ALA A 112 6.08 -10.67 -12.53
N CYS A 113 6.05 -11.97 -12.23
CA CYS A 113 6.82 -12.98 -12.95
C CYS A 113 5.93 -14.07 -13.56
N TRP A 114 6.13 -14.33 -14.85
CA TRP A 114 5.56 -15.43 -15.60
C TRP A 114 6.66 -16.32 -16.15
N SER A 115 6.27 -17.49 -16.68
CA SER A 115 7.20 -18.48 -17.24
C SER A 115 8.16 -17.93 -18.29
N ASN A 116 7.80 -16.89 -19.05
CA ASN A 116 8.68 -16.28 -20.05
C ASN A 116 8.59 -14.75 -20.10
N HIS A 117 8.09 -14.09 -19.05
CA HIS A 117 7.99 -12.63 -19.02
C HIS A 117 8.02 -12.05 -17.60
N VAL A 118 8.51 -10.82 -17.48
CA VAL A 118 8.56 -10.07 -16.22
C VAL A 118 8.17 -8.61 -16.46
N ALA A 119 7.52 -8.00 -15.48
CA ALA A 119 7.08 -6.60 -15.51
C ALA A 119 7.13 -6.00 -14.10
N VAL A 120 7.28 -4.68 -13.98
CA VAL A 120 7.27 -3.98 -12.68
C VAL A 120 5.87 -3.43 -12.41
N VAL A 121 5.35 -3.69 -11.21
CA VAL A 121 4.05 -3.17 -10.74
C VAL A 121 4.17 -1.67 -10.48
N GLU A 122 3.39 -0.87 -11.21
CA GLU A 122 3.42 0.60 -11.12
C GLU A 122 2.16 1.14 -10.44
N GLU A 123 0.99 0.48 -10.60
CA GLU A 123 -0.25 0.87 -9.92
C GLU A 123 -1.07 -0.37 -9.59
N ILE A 124 -1.89 -0.26 -8.53
CA ILE A 124 -2.80 -1.32 -8.08
C ILE A 124 -4.17 -0.69 -7.81
N ASP A 125 -5.20 -1.21 -8.47
CA ASP A 125 -6.60 -0.86 -8.23
C ASP A 125 -7.41 -2.14 -8.01
N GLY A 126 -7.63 -2.48 -6.73
CA GLY A 126 -8.23 -3.76 -6.34
C GLY A 126 -7.38 -4.93 -6.82
N ASN A 127 -7.99 -5.82 -7.61
CA ASN A 127 -7.29 -6.96 -8.21
C ASN A 127 -6.62 -6.62 -9.56
N THR A 128 -6.71 -5.37 -10.01
CA THR A 128 -6.16 -4.92 -11.29
C THR A 128 -4.79 -4.28 -11.08
N VAL A 129 -3.82 -4.68 -11.89
CA VAL A 129 -2.44 -4.18 -11.83
C VAL A 129 -2.10 -3.47 -13.14
N THR A 130 -1.62 -2.24 -13.04
CA THR A 130 -0.89 -1.56 -14.13
C THR A 130 0.60 -1.84 -13.94
N ALA A 131 1.25 -2.39 -14.96
CA ALA A 131 2.68 -2.67 -14.93
C ALA A 131 3.41 -2.08 -16.13
N SER A 132 4.68 -1.75 -15.92
CA SER A 132 5.59 -1.31 -16.96
C SER A 132 6.49 -2.46 -17.42
N GLN A 133 6.78 -2.53 -18.72
CA GLN A 133 7.52 -3.66 -19.30
C GLN A 133 8.24 -3.30 -20.61
N SER A 134 9.04 -4.26 -21.11
CA SER A 134 9.73 -4.22 -22.40
C SER A 134 9.72 -5.63 -23.01
N HIS A 135 9.93 -5.74 -24.32
CA HIS A 135 9.76 -7.01 -25.04
C HIS A 135 10.98 -7.35 -25.88
N TRP A 136 11.52 -8.56 -25.74
CA TRP A 136 12.65 -9.01 -26.55
C TRP A 136 12.33 -8.91 -28.05
N GLY A 137 13.10 -8.12 -28.79
CA GLY A 137 12.89 -7.90 -30.22
C GLY A 137 11.63 -7.10 -30.59
N GLY A 138 10.94 -6.52 -29.60
CA GLY A 138 9.70 -5.77 -29.78
C GLY A 138 9.77 -4.37 -29.19
N ASN A 139 8.72 -4.00 -28.46
CA ASN A 139 8.58 -2.66 -27.90
C ASN A 139 9.70 -2.36 -26.90
N TYR A 140 10.29 -1.17 -27.03
CA TYR A 140 11.26 -0.66 -26.06
C TYR A 140 10.64 -0.47 -24.69
N PHE A 141 9.41 0.05 -24.65
CA PHE A 141 8.64 0.26 -23.44
C PHE A 141 7.16 0.27 -23.78
N ASP A 142 6.35 -0.36 -22.94
CA ASP A 142 4.92 -0.10 -22.84
C ASP A 142 4.42 -0.33 -21.40
N THR A 143 3.18 0.08 -21.15
CA THR A 143 2.44 -0.33 -19.96
C THR A 143 1.41 -1.38 -20.35
N THR A 144 1.03 -2.20 -19.37
CA THR A 144 0.00 -3.22 -19.53
C THR A 144 -0.86 -3.27 -18.27
N VAL A 145 -2.12 -3.66 -18.45
CA VAL A 145 -3.07 -3.84 -17.36
C VAL A 145 -3.50 -5.30 -17.35
N PHE A 146 -3.49 -5.93 -16.18
CA PHE A 146 -3.88 -7.32 -16.01
C PHE A 146 -4.51 -7.57 -14.64
N GLU A 147 -5.25 -8.67 -14.53
CA GLU A 147 -5.77 -9.14 -13.26
C GLU A 147 -4.68 -9.91 -12.51
N SER A 148 -4.43 -9.56 -11.24
CA SER A 148 -3.42 -10.20 -10.40
C SER A 148 -3.62 -11.71 -10.31
N GLY A 149 -2.53 -12.47 -10.30
CA GLY A 149 -2.57 -13.93 -10.19
C GLY A 149 -2.87 -14.70 -11.48
N THR A 150 -3.08 -14.01 -12.61
CA THR A 150 -3.55 -14.67 -13.84
C THR A 150 -2.45 -15.05 -14.84
N ASP A 151 -2.60 -16.24 -15.41
CA ASP A 151 -1.86 -16.67 -16.60
C ASP A 151 -2.20 -15.77 -17.79
N ARG A 152 -1.21 -15.47 -18.64
CA ARG A 152 -1.41 -14.60 -19.80
C ARG A 152 -0.65 -15.06 -21.02
N TYR A 153 -1.29 -15.03 -22.18
CA TYR A 153 -0.68 -15.36 -23.48
C TYR A 153 0.04 -16.72 -23.49
N GLY A 154 -0.54 -17.73 -22.80
CA GLY A 154 0.05 -19.07 -22.68
C GLY A 154 1.20 -19.17 -21.67
N GLN A 155 1.45 -18.13 -20.87
CA GLN A 155 2.48 -18.11 -19.85
C GLN A 155 1.88 -18.28 -18.46
N THR A 156 2.44 -19.21 -17.71
CA THR A 156 2.04 -19.47 -16.33
C THR A 156 2.54 -18.35 -15.42
N PHE A 157 1.65 -17.81 -14.59
CA PHE A 157 2.02 -16.85 -13.55
C PHE A 157 2.68 -17.58 -12.39
N TYR A 158 3.81 -17.06 -11.93
CA TYR A 158 4.54 -17.63 -10.80
C TYR A 158 4.30 -16.85 -9.50
N GLY A 159 4.18 -15.53 -9.58
CA GLY A 159 3.99 -14.67 -8.42
C GLY A 159 4.70 -13.33 -8.57
N TYR A 160 4.86 -12.67 -7.43
CA TYR A 160 5.53 -11.38 -7.29
C TYR A 160 6.83 -11.55 -6.51
N ILE A 161 7.90 -10.90 -6.98
CA ILE A 161 9.17 -10.77 -6.25
C ILE A 161 9.23 -9.34 -5.70
N TYR A 162 9.37 -9.19 -4.38
CA TYR A 162 9.30 -7.91 -3.67
C TYR A 162 10.66 -7.20 -3.65
N MET A 163 11.17 -6.87 -4.84
CA MET A 163 12.54 -6.35 -5.00
C MET A 163 12.74 -4.91 -4.50
N SER A 164 11.66 -4.18 -4.23
CA SER A 164 11.70 -2.79 -3.75
C SER A 164 11.08 -2.60 -2.36
N SER A 165 10.55 -3.66 -1.71
CA SER A 165 9.80 -3.54 -0.45
C SER A 165 10.63 -2.86 0.65
N ASN A 166 11.84 -3.36 0.91
CA ASN A 166 12.70 -2.83 1.99
C ASN A 166 13.02 -1.34 1.79
N TYR A 167 13.24 -0.91 0.53
CA TYR A 167 13.50 0.49 0.22
C TYR A 167 12.28 1.36 0.48
N LEU A 168 11.10 0.91 0.04
CA LEU A 168 9.85 1.66 0.22
C LEU A 168 9.43 1.71 1.70
N GLU A 169 9.63 0.63 2.45
CA GLU A 169 9.42 0.57 3.90
C GLU A 169 10.32 1.58 4.64
N GLN A 170 11.62 1.64 4.30
CA GLN A 170 12.55 2.61 4.87
C GLN A 170 12.13 4.06 4.58
N LEU A 171 11.71 4.36 3.34
CA LEU A 171 11.20 5.68 2.99
C LEU A 171 9.96 6.06 3.80
N GLU A 172 9.05 5.11 4.04
CA GLU A 172 7.85 5.34 4.85
C GLU A 172 8.22 5.63 6.32
N GLU A 173 9.13 4.84 6.89
CA GLU A 173 9.60 5.03 8.27
C GLU A 173 10.28 6.40 8.47
N GLU A 174 11.15 6.80 7.55
CA GLU A 174 11.82 8.11 7.58
C GLU A 174 10.81 9.26 7.54
N LYS A 175 9.79 9.15 6.68
CA LYS A 175 8.72 10.15 6.59
C LYS A 175 7.88 10.25 7.85
N ILE A 176 7.48 9.10 8.40
CA ILE A 176 6.75 9.06 9.67
C ILE A 176 7.58 9.71 10.77
N GLN A 177 8.89 9.50 10.78
CA GLN A 177 9.78 10.09 11.77
C GLN A 177 9.96 11.61 11.59
N ASP A 178 10.09 12.12 10.36
CA ASP A 178 10.10 13.56 10.07
C ASP A 178 8.78 14.22 10.49
N ILE A 179 7.62 13.63 10.16
CA ILE A 179 6.31 14.13 10.57
C ILE A 179 6.19 14.18 12.10
N LYS A 180 6.58 13.11 12.80
CA LYS A 180 6.59 13.08 14.28
C LYS A 180 7.46 14.18 14.86
N THR A 181 8.64 14.41 14.27
CA THR A 181 9.58 15.46 14.71
C THR A 181 8.98 16.84 14.53
N ARG A 182 8.42 17.14 13.36
CA ARG A 182 7.76 18.43 13.08
C ARG A 182 6.56 18.69 13.97
N LEU A 183 5.76 17.65 14.26
CA LEU A 183 4.64 17.75 15.19
C LEU A 183 5.11 18.03 16.62
N ALA A 184 6.18 17.38 17.06
CA ALA A 184 6.77 17.61 18.38
C ALA A 184 7.34 19.04 18.51
N GLU A 185 8.07 19.52 17.51
CA GLU A 185 8.59 20.90 17.47
C GLU A 185 7.47 21.93 17.50
N LYS A 186 6.40 21.72 16.73
CA LYS A 186 5.23 22.60 16.73
C LYS A 186 4.52 22.61 18.08
N ALA A 187 4.40 21.46 18.75
CA ALA A 187 3.83 21.38 20.10
C ALA A 187 4.70 22.11 21.14
N GLN A 188 6.04 22.00 21.05
CA GLN A 188 6.96 22.73 21.92
C GLN A 188 6.93 24.25 21.66
N GLY A 189 6.87 24.67 20.39
CA GLY A 189 6.73 26.07 20.01
C GLY A 189 5.39 26.69 20.45
N MET A 190 4.31 25.91 20.44
CA MET A 190 3.01 26.34 20.99
C MET A 190 3.02 26.44 22.53
N SER A 191 3.88 25.66 23.21
CA SER A 191 4.05 25.77 24.67
C SER A 191 4.93 26.95 25.10
N SER A 192 5.78 27.49 24.22
CA SER A 192 6.64 28.66 24.52
C SER A 192 6.01 30.00 24.14
N VAL A 193 4.95 30.01 23.32
CA VAL A 193 4.07 31.17 23.11
C VAL A 193 2.93 31.16 24.15
N ALA A 194 3.29 31.32 25.42
CA ALA A 194 2.32 31.78 26.41
C ALA A 194 2.02 33.27 26.11
N PRO A 195 0.76 33.70 25.97
CA PRO A 195 0.46 35.11 25.76
C PRO A 195 0.91 35.91 26.99
N ALA A 196 1.86 36.81 26.79
CA ALA A 196 2.08 37.92 27.69
C ALA A 196 0.93 38.93 27.53
N GLU A 197 -0.24 38.61 28.10
CA GLU A 197 -1.17 39.57 28.71
C GLU A 197 -2.39 38.84 29.27
N LYS A 198 -2.56 38.88 30.60
CA LYS A 198 -3.85 38.63 31.23
C LYS A 198 -4.79 39.78 30.87
N LYS A 199 -5.48 39.67 29.75
CA LYS A 199 -6.86 40.15 29.63
C LYS A 199 -7.73 38.95 29.30
N SER A 200 -8.50 38.54 30.30
CA SER A 200 -9.49 37.48 30.21
C SER A 200 -10.36 37.70 28.97
N PRO A 201 -10.33 36.82 27.96
CA PRO A 201 -11.33 36.85 26.91
C PRO A 201 -12.67 36.52 27.55
N GLU A 202 -13.65 37.40 27.37
CA GLU A 202 -15.02 37.17 27.77
C GLU A 202 -15.60 36.10 26.83
N PHE A 203 -15.55 34.83 27.26
CA PHE A 203 -16.21 33.75 26.55
C PHE A 203 -17.69 33.81 26.88
N THR A 204 -18.50 34.30 25.94
CA THR A 204 -19.94 34.08 25.98
C THR A 204 -20.17 32.57 25.96
N GLN A 205 -20.70 32.04 27.06
CA GLN A 205 -21.04 30.63 27.17
C GLN A 205 -22.09 30.30 26.11
N VAL A 206 -21.73 29.48 25.13
CA VAL A 206 -22.70 28.83 24.25
C VAL A 206 -23.26 27.65 25.04
N SER A 207 -24.50 27.79 25.53
CA SER A 207 -25.23 26.70 26.14
C SER A 207 -25.65 25.69 25.06
N LEU A 208 -25.06 24.50 25.09
CA LEU A 208 -25.61 23.34 24.38
C LEU A 208 -26.88 22.91 25.12
N PHE A 209 -28.05 23.27 24.58
CA PHE A 209 -29.32 22.75 25.07
C PHE A 209 -29.42 21.27 24.71
N TYR A 210 -29.14 20.41 25.68
CA TYR A 210 -29.60 19.03 25.65
C TYR A 210 -31.10 19.06 25.96
N GLN A 211 -31.94 18.73 24.99
CA GLN A 211 -33.36 18.53 25.24
C GLN A 211 -33.51 17.20 25.98
N GLN A 212 -33.43 17.26 27.31
CA GLN A 212 -33.76 16.15 28.19
C GLN A 212 -35.28 16.03 28.21
N GLU A 213 -35.84 15.03 27.54
CA GLU A 213 -37.21 14.60 27.83
C GLU A 213 -37.22 14.01 29.26
N GLU A 214 -37.79 14.76 30.20
CA GLU A 214 -38.16 14.25 31.52
C GLU A 214 -39.25 13.19 31.36
N VAL A 215 -38.89 11.92 31.55
CA VAL A 215 -39.88 10.88 31.83
C VAL A 215 -40.19 10.93 33.32
N LEU A 216 -41.36 11.45 33.68
CA LEU A 216 -41.87 11.40 35.04
C LEU A 216 -42.28 9.96 35.40
N ILE A 217 -41.42 9.25 36.11
CA ILE A 217 -41.70 7.92 36.65
C ILE A 217 -42.44 8.12 37.99
N ASN A 218 -43.69 7.67 38.07
CA ASN A 218 -44.44 7.70 39.33
C ASN A 218 -43.95 6.58 40.28
N SER A 219 -44.32 6.69 41.56
CA SER A 219 -43.85 5.78 42.62
C SER A 219 -44.26 4.31 42.41
N GLU A 220 -45.27 4.05 41.58
CA GLU A 220 -45.74 2.71 41.24
C GLU A 220 -44.85 2.06 40.17
N MET A 221 -44.38 2.85 39.20
CA MET A 221 -43.41 2.41 38.18
C MET A 221 -42.01 2.18 38.76
N LEU A 222 -41.61 2.93 39.80
CA LEU A 222 -40.33 2.72 40.49
C LEU A 222 -40.30 1.40 41.29
N LYS A 223 -41.42 1.04 41.93
CA LYS A 223 -41.55 -0.22 42.69
C LYS A 223 -41.43 -1.45 41.79
N ASN A 224 -42.05 -1.42 40.61
CA ASN A 224 -41.94 -2.50 39.63
C ASN A 224 -40.52 -2.63 39.03
N ALA A 225 -39.78 -1.52 38.91
CA ALA A 225 -38.42 -1.51 38.38
C ALA A 225 -37.38 -2.04 39.38
N LEU A 226 -37.62 -1.91 40.68
CA LEU A 226 -36.70 -2.35 41.74
C LEU A 226 -36.91 -3.81 42.18
N GLY A 227 -37.92 -4.50 41.65
CA GLY A 227 -38.10 -5.94 41.86
C GLY A 227 -38.39 -6.36 43.31
N GLU A 228 -38.79 -5.43 44.17
CA GLU A 228 -39.26 -5.76 45.52
C GLU A 228 -40.75 -6.10 45.48
N ASN A 229 -41.05 -7.34 45.09
CA ASN A 229 -42.32 -7.96 45.45
C ASN A 229 -42.21 -8.42 46.91
N GLY A 230 -43.02 -7.82 47.78
CA GLY A 230 -43.44 -8.49 49.01
C GLY A 230 -44.24 -9.75 48.69
#